data_AF-A0A2J8PGH4-F1
#
_entry.id   AF-A0A2J8PGH4-F1
#
_cell.length_a   1.000
_cell.length_b   1.000
_cell.length_c   1.000
_cell.angle_alpha   90.00
_cell.angle_beta   90.00
_cell.angle_gamma   90.00
#
_symmetry.space_group_name_H-M   'P 1'
#
loop_
_entity.id
_entity.type
_entity.pdbx_description
1 polymer ?
#
loop_
_entity_poly.entity_id
_entity_poly.type
_entity_poly.pdbx_seq_one_letter_code
_entity_poly.pdbx_strand_id
1 'polypeptide(L)'
;MNMVKRIMGRPRQEECSPQDNALGLMHLRRLFTELCHPPRHMTQKEQEEKLYMMLPVFNRVFGNAPPNTMTEKFSDLLQFTTQVSRLMVTEIRRRASNKSTEAASRAIVQFLEINQSEEASRGWMLLTTINLLASSGQ
;
A
#
# COMPACT_ATOMS: atom_id res chain seq x y z
N MET A 1 17.31 16.26 -31.84
CA MET A 1 17.27 15.18 -30.84
C MET A 1 15.86 15.11 -30.27
N ASN A 2 15.06 14.15 -30.72
CA ASN A 2 13.67 13.99 -30.26
C ASN A 2 13.65 13.25 -28.92
N MET A 3 13.28 13.94 -27.84
CA MET A 3 12.98 13.28 -26.58
C MET A 3 11.61 12.60 -26.68
N VAL A 4 11.65 11.27 -26.73
CA VAL A 4 10.49 10.39 -26.65
C VAL A 4 9.77 10.61 -25.31
N LYS A 5 8.60 11.26 -25.38
CA LYS A 5 7.58 11.23 -24.33
C LYS A 5 7.17 9.78 -24.15
N ARG A 6 7.68 9.10 -23.11
CA ARG A 6 7.10 7.83 -22.64
C ARG A 6 5.74 8.15 -22.05
N ILE A 7 4.73 8.04 -22.91
CA ILE A 7 3.34 7.91 -22.55
C ILE A 7 3.25 6.62 -21.73
N MET A 8 3.31 6.76 -20.40
CA MET A 8 2.96 5.69 -19.48
C MET A 8 1.45 5.47 -19.68
N GLY A 9 1.13 4.42 -20.43
CA GLY A 9 -0.24 4.03 -20.73
C GLY A 9 -0.98 3.84 -19.42
N ARG A 10 -1.93 4.72 -19.16
CA ARG A 10 -2.94 4.56 -18.12
C ARG A 10 -3.63 3.21 -18.41
N PRO A 11 -3.53 2.18 -17.55
CA PRO A 11 -4.31 0.98 -17.78
C PRO A 11 -5.78 1.40 -17.76
N ARG A 12 -6.59 0.79 -18.64
CA ARG A 12 -8.06 0.95 -18.62
C ARG A 12 -8.52 0.68 -17.20
N GLN A 13 -8.90 1.73 -16.47
CA GLN A 13 -9.54 1.58 -15.18
C GLN A 13 -10.93 1.00 -15.46
N GLU A 14 -11.08 -0.30 -15.24
CA GLU A 14 -12.41 -0.85 -15.03
C GLU A 14 -12.96 -0.15 -13.79
N GLU A 15 -13.95 0.72 -13.97
CA GLU A 15 -14.66 1.33 -12.86
C GLU A 15 -15.32 0.20 -12.07
N CYS A 16 -14.70 -0.16 -10.94
CA CYS A 16 -15.21 -1.18 -10.05
C CYS A 16 -16.61 -0.74 -9.58
N SER A 17 -17.58 -1.65 -9.61
CA SER A 17 -18.95 -1.27 -9.29
C SER A 17 -19.04 -0.75 -7.85
N PRO A 18 -20.00 0.14 -7.52
CA PRO A 18 -20.18 0.60 -6.14
C PRO A 18 -20.35 -0.54 -5.12
N GLN A 19 -20.89 -1.68 -5.56
CA GLN A 19 -21.03 -2.90 -4.76
C GLN A 19 -19.68 -3.56 -4.48
N ASP A 20 -18.81 -3.67 -5.48
CA ASP A 20 -17.45 -4.22 -5.32
C ASP A 20 -16.60 -3.36 -4.37
N ASN A 21 -16.73 -2.04 -4.44
CA ASN A 21 -16.07 -1.13 -3.50
C ASN A 21 -16.59 -1.29 -2.07
N ALA A 22 -17.90 -1.50 -1.88
CA ALA A 22 -18.46 -1.76 -0.56
C ALA A 22 -17.97 -3.09 0.04
N LEU A 23 -17.93 -4.15 -0.77
CA LEU A 23 -17.39 -5.44 -0.38
C LEU A 23 -15.89 -5.36 -0.06
N GLY A 24 -15.12 -4.63 -0.88
CA GLY A 24 -13.70 -4.37 -0.62
C GLY A 24 -13.49 -3.65 0.70
N LEU A 25 -14.31 -2.63 1.01
CA LEU A 25 -14.24 -1.92 2.29
C LEU A 25 -14.59 -2.82 3.48
N MET A 26 -15.63 -3.66 3.36
CA MET A 26 -15.97 -4.64 4.40
C MET A 26 -14.83 -5.63 4.64
N HIS A 27 -14.20 -6.10 3.57
CA HIS A 27 -13.05 -7.00 3.67
C HIS A 27 -11.84 -6.33 4.32
N LEU A 28 -11.50 -5.10 3.92
CA LEU A 28 -10.43 -4.31 4.51
C LEU A 28 -10.63 -4.12 6.02
N ARG A 29 -11.83 -3.69 6.43
CA ARG A 29 -12.17 -3.52 7.85
C ARG A 29 -12.01 -4.82 8.62
N ARG A 30 -12.52 -5.94 8.07
CA ARG A 30 -12.38 -7.26 8.70
C ARG A 30 -10.91 -7.65 8.89
N LEU A 31 -10.09 -7.51 7.85
CA LEU A 31 -8.66 -7.82 7.90
C LEU A 31 -7.95 -6.97 8.96
N PHE A 32 -8.27 -5.67 9.02
CA PHE A 32 -7.65 -4.77 9.98
C PHE A 32 -8.07 -5.08 11.43
N THR A 33 -9.36 -5.35 11.67
CA THR A 33 -9.84 -5.78 12.99
C THR A 33 -9.12 -7.05 13.46
N GLU A 34 -8.89 -8.02 12.58
CA GLU A 34 -8.18 -9.26 12.88
C GLU A 34 -6.68 -9.05 13.12
N LEU A 35 -6.10 -7.98 12.58
CA LEU A 35 -4.73 -7.57 12.87
C LEU A 35 -4.62 -6.89 14.24
N CYS A 36 -5.58 -6.04 14.60
CA CYS A 36 -5.63 -5.34 15.88
C CYS A 36 -6.01 -6.27 17.05
N HIS A 37 -6.89 -7.24 16.82
CA HIS A 37 -7.40 -8.17 17.83
C HIS A 37 -7.16 -9.61 17.37
N PRO A 38 -5.89 -10.05 17.28
CA PRO A 38 -5.59 -11.37 16.76
C PRO A 38 -6.04 -12.44 17.77
N PRO A 39 -6.65 -13.55 17.31
CA PRO A 39 -7.14 -14.63 18.19
C PRO A 39 -5.99 -15.39 18.87
N ARG A 40 -4.77 -15.25 18.35
CA ARG A 40 -3.53 -15.80 18.90
C ARG A 40 -2.41 -14.79 18.75
N HIS A 41 -1.32 -14.99 19.49
CA HIS A 41 -0.09 -14.25 19.23
C HIS A 41 0.35 -14.42 17.76
N MET A 42 0.59 -13.28 17.10
CA MET A 42 1.12 -13.21 15.75
C MET A 42 2.56 -12.70 15.79
N THR A 43 3.44 -13.37 15.07
CA THR A 43 4.81 -12.91 14.84
C THR A 43 4.81 -11.64 14.01
N GLN A 44 5.90 -10.87 14.08
CA GLN A 44 6.06 -9.67 13.25
C GLN A 44 5.89 -9.97 11.75
N LYS A 45 6.47 -11.08 11.27
CA LYS A 45 6.35 -11.50 9.87
C LYS A 45 4.89 -11.73 9.48
N GLU A 46 4.10 -12.40 10.31
CA GLU A 46 2.68 -12.64 10.02
C GLU A 46 1.86 -11.33 10.02
N GLN A 47 2.20 -10.37 10.88
CA GLN A 47 1.57 -9.05 10.90
C GLN A 47 1.90 -8.27 9.61
N GLU A 48 3.17 -8.28 9.17
CA GLU A 48 3.60 -7.66 7.92
C GLU A 48 2.90 -8.30 6.71
N GLU A 49 2.79 -9.63 6.67
CA GLU A 49 2.08 -10.34 5.60
C GLU A 49 0.59 -9.96 5.55
N LYS A 50 -0.08 -9.83 6.70
CA LYS A 50 -1.47 -9.33 6.72
C LYS A 50 -1.57 -7.90 6.20
N LEU A 51 -0.66 -7.01 6.59
CA LEU A 51 -0.61 -5.65 6.06
C LEU A 51 -0.45 -5.66 4.53
N TYR A 52 0.45 -6.49 4.00
CA TYR A 52 0.64 -6.65 2.56
C TYR A 52 -0.63 -7.12 1.83
N MET A 53 -1.43 -8.00 2.44
CA MET A 53 -2.72 -8.41 1.87
C MET A 53 -3.75 -7.29 1.85
N MET A 54 -3.67 -6.33 2.79
CA MET A 54 -4.59 -5.20 2.87
C MET A 54 -4.29 -4.10 1.83
N LEU A 55 -3.03 -3.89 1.44
CA LEU A 55 -2.63 -2.84 0.49
C LEU A 55 -3.42 -2.86 -0.84
N PRO A 56 -3.54 -3.99 -1.57
CA PRO A 56 -4.33 -4.03 -2.80
C PRO A 56 -5.81 -3.72 -2.58
N VAL A 57 -6.37 -4.17 -1.46
CA VAL A 57 -7.77 -3.90 -1.11
C VAL A 57 -7.97 -2.42 -0.85
N PHE A 58 -7.06 -1.81 -0.08
CA PHE A 58 -7.08 -0.37 0.21
C PHE A 58 -6.96 0.46 -1.08
N ASN A 59 -5.95 0.16 -1.92
CA ASN A 59 -5.71 0.87 -3.17
C ASN A 59 -6.89 0.74 -4.14
N ARG A 60 -7.56 -0.42 -4.18
CA ARG A 60 -8.76 -0.61 -5.00
C ARG A 60 -9.94 0.23 -4.49
N VAL A 61 -10.19 0.23 -3.18
CA VAL A 61 -11.33 0.94 -2.58
C VAL A 61 -11.16 2.46 -2.66
N PHE A 62 -9.94 2.96 -2.46
CA PHE A 62 -9.69 4.40 -2.31
C PHE A 62 -8.90 5.04 -3.45
N GLY A 63 -8.32 4.26 -4.37
CA GLY A 63 -7.48 4.78 -5.46
C GLY A 63 -8.19 5.75 -6.41
N ASN A 64 -9.53 5.65 -6.52
CA ASN A 64 -10.37 6.56 -7.29
C ASN A 64 -11.35 7.36 -6.41
N ALA A 65 -11.28 7.23 -5.09
CA ALA A 65 -12.17 7.94 -4.18
C ALA A 65 -11.66 9.37 -3.93
N PRO A 66 -12.55 10.35 -3.72
CA PRO A 66 -12.15 11.65 -3.21
C PRO A 66 -11.39 11.51 -1.87
N PRO A 67 -10.36 12.33 -1.59
CA PRO A 67 -9.54 12.17 -0.39
C PRO A 67 -10.33 12.14 0.93
N ASN A 68 -11.36 12.98 1.04
CA ASN A 68 -12.22 13.09 2.23
C ASN A 68 -12.99 11.78 2.52
N THR A 69 -13.25 10.97 1.49
CA THR A 69 -14.00 9.73 1.62
C THR A 69 -13.25 8.68 2.44
N MET A 70 -11.91 8.71 2.47
CA MET A 70 -11.11 7.79 3.26
C MET A 70 -11.43 7.93 4.76
N THR A 71 -11.42 9.16 5.26
CA THR A 71 -11.67 9.47 6.67
C THR A 71 -13.10 9.14 7.07
N GLU A 72 -14.08 9.40 6.19
CA GLU A 72 -15.49 9.09 6.43
C GLU A 72 -15.76 7.58 6.44
N LYS A 73 -15.15 6.84 5.51
CA LYS A 73 -15.46 5.41 5.30
C LYS A 73 -14.54 4.46 6.07
N PHE A 74 -13.42 4.92 6.62
CA PHE A 74 -12.53 4.04 7.36
C PHE A 74 -12.15 4.66 8.71
N SER A 75 -12.93 4.33 9.74
CA SER A 75 -12.77 4.84 11.11
C SER A 75 -11.37 4.64 11.68
N ASP A 76 -10.70 3.56 11.29
CA ASP A 76 -9.38 3.19 11.76
C ASP A 76 -8.23 3.71 10.88
N LEU A 77 -8.52 4.70 10.01
CA LEU A 77 -7.57 5.23 9.04
C LEU A 77 -6.24 5.65 9.69
N LEU A 78 -6.27 6.36 10.82
CA LEU A 78 -5.05 6.81 11.51
C LEU A 78 -4.18 5.64 12.01
N GLN A 79 -4.82 4.61 12.57
CA GLN A 79 -4.12 3.41 13.04
C GLN A 79 -3.53 2.64 11.86
N PHE A 80 -4.31 2.50 10.77
CA PHE A 80 -3.84 1.89 9.53
C PHE A 80 -2.65 2.65 8.95
N THR A 81 -2.72 3.99 8.85
CA THR A 81 -1.63 4.86 8.41
C THR A 81 -0.36 4.63 9.23
N THR A 82 -0.50 4.52 10.54
CA THR A 82 0.63 4.25 11.45
C THR A 82 1.29 2.91 11.12
N GLN A 83 0.49 1.86 10.91
CA GLN A 83 1.01 0.52 10.63
C GLN A 83 1.67 0.43 9.24
N VAL A 84 1.05 1.02 8.21
CA VAL A 84 1.61 1.06 6.85
C VAL A 84 2.90 1.89 6.82
N SER A 85 2.95 3.01 7.55
CA SER A 85 4.17 3.84 7.66
C SER A 85 5.30 3.07 8.36
N ARG A 86 5.00 2.33 9.43
CA ARG A 86 5.97 1.46 10.10
C ARG A 86 6.48 0.35 9.18
N LEU A 87 5.61 -0.23 8.36
CA LEU A 87 5.99 -1.22 7.36
C LEU A 87 6.98 -0.61 6.34
N MET A 88 6.68 0.57 5.80
CA MET A 88 7.59 1.28 4.89
C MET A 88 8.97 1.50 5.52
N VAL A 89 9.03 2.04 6.74
CA VAL A 89 10.30 2.25 7.46
C VAL A 89 11.05 0.93 7.65
N THR A 90 10.34 -0.15 8.00
CA THR A 90 10.93 -1.48 8.19
C THR A 90 11.55 -2.01 6.89
N GLU A 91 10.85 -1.86 5.77
CA GLU A 91 11.34 -2.31 4.46
C GLU A 91 12.54 -1.50 3.97
N ILE A 92 12.53 -0.18 4.18
CA ILE A 92 13.67 0.69 3.84
C ILE A 92 14.89 0.30 4.69
N ARG A 93 14.71 0.18 6.01
CA ARG A 93 15.79 -0.25 6.92
C ARG A 93 16.32 -1.62 6.54
N ARG A 94 15.46 -2.59 6.27
CA ARG A 94 15.85 -3.96 5.86
C ARG A 94 16.74 -3.96 4.63
N ARG A 95 16.50 -3.06 3.68
CA ARG A 95 17.31 -2.93 2.44
C ARG A 95 18.58 -2.15 2.63
N ALA A 96 18.61 -1.18 3.55
CA ALA A 96 19.77 -0.36 3.82
C ALA A 96 20.77 -1.00 4.79
N SER A 97 20.29 -1.83 5.73
CA SER A 97 21.11 -2.43 6.79
C SER A 97 22.29 -3.21 6.21
N ASN A 98 23.49 -2.94 6.75
CA ASN A 98 24.74 -3.61 6.39
C ASN A 98 25.13 -3.48 4.90
N LYS A 99 24.75 -2.38 4.24
CA LYS A 99 25.13 -2.08 2.85
C LYS A 99 25.84 -0.73 2.72
N SER A 100 26.64 -0.57 1.68
CA SER A 100 27.11 0.76 1.26
C SER A 100 25.94 1.63 0.81
N THR A 101 26.09 2.96 0.86
CA THR A 101 25.05 3.91 0.43
C THR A 101 24.53 3.60 -0.98
N GLU A 102 25.42 3.27 -1.91
CA GLU A 102 25.07 2.95 -3.29
C GLU A 102 24.29 1.63 -3.41
N ALA A 103 24.73 0.57 -2.71
CA ALA A 103 24.04 -0.72 -2.71
C ALA A 103 22.69 -0.65 -1.99
N ALA A 104 22.60 0.14 -0.91
CA ALA A 104 21.34 0.43 -0.22
C ALA A 104 20.36 1.17 -1.14
N SER A 105 20.82 2.22 -1.81
CA SER A 105 20.01 3.01 -2.75
C SER A 105 19.43 2.13 -3.86
N ARG A 106 20.26 1.33 -4.54
CA ARG A 106 19.78 0.38 -5.57
C ARG A 106 18.76 -0.61 -5.04
N ALA A 107 18.98 -1.18 -3.86
CA ALA A 107 18.07 -2.17 -3.29
C ALA A 107 16.71 -1.55 -2.91
N ILE A 108 16.70 -0.31 -2.41
CA ILE A 108 15.48 0.44 -2.12
C ILE A 108 14.70 0.73 -3.40
N VAL A 109 15.38 1.28 -4.42
CA VAL A 109 14.75 1.60 -5.71
C VAL A 109 14.15 0.34 -6.34
N GLN A 110 14.92 -0.75 -6.43
CA GLN A 110 14.46 -2.02 -7.01
C GLN A 110 13.19 -2.57 -6.32
N PHE A 111 13.01 -2.30 -5.03
CA PHE A 111 11.82 -2.74 -4.30
C PHE A 111 10.61 -1.85 -4.56
N LEU A 112 10.82 -0.54 -4.61
CA LEU A 112 9.75 0.42 -4.85
C LEU A 112 9.31 0.41 -6.32
N GLU A 113 10.18 -0.01 -7.24
CA GLU A 113 9.86 -0.12 -8.66
C GLU A 113 8.93 -1.30 -8.99
N ILE A 114 8.18 -1.12 -10.07
CA ILE A 114 7.35 -2.18 -10.67
C ILE A 114 8.29 -3.14 -11.40
N ASN A 115 8.34 -4.40 -10.96
CA ASN A 115 9.22 -5.40 -11.59
C ASN A 115 8.50 -6.24 -12.68
N GLN A 116 7.25 -6.63 -12.45
CA GLN A 116 6.46 -7.46 -13.39
C GLN A 116 5.07 -6.87 -13.62
N SER A 117 4.28 -6.73 -12.56
CA SER A 117 3.00 -6.02 -12.53
C SER A 117 2.89 -5.17 -11.27
N GLU A 118 1.97 -4.21 -11.26
CA GLU A 118 1.72 -3.38 -10.08
C GLU A 118 1.27 -4.24 -8.89
N GLU A 119 0.37 -5.19 -9.12
CA GLU A 119 -0.24 -6.04 -8.08
C GLU A 119 0.76 -7.03 -7.47
N ALA A 120 1.76 -7.48 -8.25
CA ALA A 120 2.81 -8.37 -7.76
C ALA A 120 3.93 -7.60 -7.02
N SER A 121 3.99 -6.28 -7.18
CA SER A 121 5.07 -5.45 -6.67
C SER A 121 4.76 -4.92 -5.27
N ARG A 122 5.16 -5.68 -4.24
CA ARG A 122 4.92 -5.33 -2.82
C ARG A 122 5.34 -3.90 -2.46
N GLY A 123 6.53 -3.46 -2.91
CA GLY A 123 7.03 -2.12 -2.58
C GLY A 123 6.30 -1.02 -3.33
N TRP A 124 5.92 -1.25 -4.59
CA TRP A 124 5.05 -0.34 -5.34
C TRP A 124 3.68 -0.19 -4.66
N MET A 125 3.04 -1.30 -4.28
CA MET A 125 1.75 -1.27 -3.59
C MET A 125 1.80 -0.51 -2.26
N LEU A 126 2.89 -0.68 -1.51
CA LEU A 126 3.15 0.04 -0.28
C LEU A 126 3.35 1.55 -0.52
N LEU A 127 4.14 1.91 -1.54
CA LEU A 127 4.34 3.31 -1.94
C LEU A 127 3.03 3.98 -2.36
N THR A 128 2.24 3.31 -3.19
CA THR A 128 0.93 3.80 -3.64
C THR A 128 -0.03 3.99 -2.45
N THR A 129 -0.04 3.05 -1.50
CA THR A 129 -0.85 3.17 -0.29
C THR A 129 -0.45 4.40 0.52
N ILE A 130 0.85 4.60 0.77
CA ILE A 130 1.37 5.78 1.49
C ILE A 130 0.99 7.07 0.76
N ASN A 131 1.08 7.11 -0.57
CA ASN A 131 0.71 8.29 -1.35
C ASN A 131 -0.78 8.64 -1.24
N LEU A 132 -1.66 7.62 -1.25
CA LEU A 132 -3.09 7.81 -1.01
C LEU A 132 -3.36 8.32 0.41
N LEU A 133 -2.71 7.73 1.42
CA LEU A 133 -2.85 8.14 2.82
C LEU A 133 -2.34 9.58 3.03
N ALA A 134 -1.22 9.96 2.43
CA ALA A 134 -0.71 11.34 2.48
C ALA A 134 -1.67 12.34 1.84
N SER A 135 -2.44 11.91 0.83
CA SER A 135 -3.45 12.75 0.19
C SER A 135 -4.70 12.93 1.04
N SER A 136 -4.91 12.11 2.08
CA SER A 136 -6.09 12.17 2.96
C SER A 136 -6.06 13.32 3.99
N GLY A 137 -4.95 14.06 4.10
CA GLY A 137 -4.85 15.27 4.93
C GLY A 137 -4.74 15.02 6.45
N GLN A 138 -4.39 13.80 6.88
CA GLN A 138 -4.04 13.46 8.26
C GLN A 138 -2.56 13.74 8.55
#